data_AF-A0A6J2JAJ9-F1
#
_entry.id   AF-A0A6J2JAJ9-F1
#
_cell.length_a   1.000
_cell.length_b   1.000
_cell.length_c   1.000
_cell.angle_alpha   90.00
_cell.angle_beta   90.00
_cell.angle_gamma   90.00
#
_symmetry.space_group_name_H-M   'P 1'
#
loop_
_entity.id
_entity.type
_entity.pdbx_description
1 polymer ?
#
loop_
_entity_poly.entity_id
_entity_poly.type
_entity_poly.pdbx_seq_one_letter_code
_entity_poly.pdbx_strand_id
1 'polypeptide(L)'
;MGIGNHHTGKVIETCVAQLKSLVNQYNVTSGFLVLPQITSHIPKLPIDTTQIQIPKGIQLADPNFHQPAPTEILIGADLFWLILGRKTHSLGPTNPKLRSSQFGWIISGSMTTINTSHKNITVQCNHSIISKRLNDDYIKIHNDLTKLRELEEVPLRSKLSESEKACKSHFLSHIFRPESGRFLES
;
A
#
# COMPACT_ATOMS: atom_id res chain seq x y z
N MET A 1 -13.72 4.63 -13.05
CA MET A 1 -14.93 4.20 -12.33
C MET A 1 -14.52 3.13 -11.33
N GLY A 2 -14.64 3.42 -10.03
CA GLY A 2 -14.53 2.40 -8.98
C GLY A 2 -15.91 2.16 -8.40
N ILE A 3 -16.40 0.92 -8.50
CA ILE A 3 -17.64 0.46 -7.87
C ILE A 3 -17.28 0.04 -6.46
N GLY A 4 -17.58 0.90 -5.49
CA GLY A 4 -17.34 0.67 -4.07
C GLY A 4 -18.27 1.57 -3.29
N ASN A 5 -19.56 1.22 -3.29
CA ASN A 5 -20.56 1.93 -2.50
C ASN A 5 -20.51 1.40 -1.06
N HIS A 6 -19.48 1.81 -0.32
CA HIS A 6 -19.48 1.74 1.13
C HIS A 6 -19.65 3.19 1.60
N HIS A 7 -20.56 3.45 2.53
CA HIS A 7 -20.67 4.76 3.17
C HIS A 7 -19.44 4.98 4.03
N THR A 8 -18.34 5.36 3.40
CA THR A 8 -17.08 5.77 4.03
C THR A 8 -17.29 7.07 4.77
N GLY A 9 -16.65 7.20 5.93
CA GLY A 9 -16.89 8.23 6.94
C GLY A 9 -17.18 9.63 6.41
N LYS A 10 -18.09 10.32 7.11
CA LYS A 10 -18.54 11.69 6.82
C LYS A 10 -17.32 12.56 6.45
N VAL A 11 -17.15 12.87 5.16
CA VAL A 11 -16.20 13.87 4.70
C VAL A 11 -16.76 15.20 5.17
N ILE A 12 -16.14 15.80 6.19
CA ILE A 12 -16.70 16.98 6.84
C ILE A 12 -16.22 18.25 6.13
N GLU A 13 -15.02 18.21 5.53
CA GLU A 13 -14.37 19.39 4.98
C GLU A 13 -13.63 19.08 3.67
N THR A 14 -13.78 19.99 2.71
CA THR A 14 -13.03 20.00 1.45
C THR A 14 -12.27 21.32 1.36
N CYS A 15 -11.07 21.30 0.79
CA CYS A 15 -10.32 22.50 0.48
C CYS A 15 -9.88 22.50 -0.98
N VAL A 16 -9.58 23.69 -1.51
CA VAL A 16 -8.91 23.83 -2.80
C VAL A 16 -7.48 24.25 -2.50
N ALA A 17 -6.51 23.50 -3.01
CA ALA A 17 -5.09 23.79 -2.83
C ALA A 17 -4.37 23.83 -4.17
N GLN A 18 -3.32 24.65 -4.24
CA GLN A 18 -2.41 24.70 -5.37
C GLN A 18 -1.12 23.96 -5.01
N LEU A 19 -0.81 22.94 -5.80
CA LEU A 19 0.44 22.20 -5.71
C LEU A 19 1.44 22.81 -6.70
N LYS A 20 2.65 23.11 -6.23
CA LYS A 20 3.72 23.69 -7.05
C LYS A 20 4.97 22.82 -7.02
N SER A 21 5.58 22.61 -8.18
CA SER A 21 6.88 21.94 -8.27
C SER A 21 7.99 22.79 -7.65
N LEU A 22 8.87 22.12 -6.92
CA LEU A 22 10.10 22.71 -6.39
C LEU A 22 11.22 22.81 -7.43
N VAL A 23 11.08 22.11 -8.55
CA VAL A 23 12.17 21.91 -9.52
C VAL A 23 11.87 22.50 -10.90
N ASN A 24 10.62 22.89 -11.15
CA ASN A 24 10.21 23.51 -12.41
C ASN A 24 8.97 24.41 -12.20
N GLN A 25 8.39 24.92 -13.30
CA GLN A 25 7.26 25.86 -13.25
C GLN A 25 5.88 25.18 -13.15
N TYR A 26 5.83 23.84 -13.13
CA TYR A 26 4.58 23.09 -13.05
C TYR A 26 3.84 23.43 -11.77
N ASN A 27 2.54 23.65 -11.92
CA ASN A 27 1.61 23.81 -10.83
C ASN A 27 0.24 23.26 -11.25
N VAL A 28 -0.54 22.83 -10.26
CA VAL A 28 -1.91 22.36 -10.48
C VAL A 28 -2.77 22.73 -9.28
N THR A 29 -3.97 23.21 -9.55
CA THR A 29 -4.98 23.49 -8.53
C THR A 29 -6.02 22.39 -8.56
N SER A 30 -6.34 21.82 -7.41
CA SER A 30 -7.38 20.78 -7.30
C SER A 30 -8.12 20.86 -5.97
N GLY A 31 -9.27 20.20 -5.91
CA GLY A 31 -10.01 19.97 -4.68
C GLY A 31 -9.45 18.78 -3.91
N PHE A 32 -9.38 18.90 -2.59
CA PHE A 32 -8.88 17.90 -1.67
C PHE A 32 -9.89 17.66 -0.55
N LEU A 33 -9.89 16.43 -0.04
CA LEU A 33 -10.61 16.07 1.18
C LEU A 33 -9.70 16.29 2.38
N VAL A 34 -10.18 17.02 3.38
CA VAL A 34 -9.42 17.26 4.61
C VAL A 34 -9.66 16.09 5.55
N LEU A 35 -8.60 15.35 5.85
CA LEU A 35 -8.61 14.23 6.79
C LEU A 35 -7.77 14.60 8.02
N PRO A 36 -8.17 14.18 9.24
CA PRO A 36 -7.42 14.47 10.46
C PRO A 36 -6.03 13.81 10.46
N GLN A 37 -5.87 12.71 9.73
CA GLN A 37 -4.60 12.06 9.48
C GLN A 37 -4.68 11.27 8.16
N ILE A 38 -3.67 11.40 7.30
CA ILE A 38 -3.63 10.68 6.02
C ILE A 38 -2.90 9.36 6.22
N THR A 39 -1.66 9.39 6.70
CA THR A 39 -0.85 8.22 7.09
C THR A 39 -0.05 8.51 8.36
N SER A 40 0.68 7.50 8.85
CA SER A 40 1.84 7.74 9.72
C SER A 40 3.03 8.28 8.91
N HIS A 41 4.17 8.56 9.56
CA HIS A 41 5.36 9.05 8.86
C HIS A 41 5.82 8.07 7.77
N ILE A 42 6.21 8.62 6.62
CA ILE A 42 6.77 7.87 5.50
C ILE A 42 8.11 8.52 5.13
N PRO A 43 9.19 7.74 5.05
CA PRO A 43 9.32 6.38 5.58
C PRO A 43 9.14 6.33 7.11
N LYS A 44 8.84 5.16 7.71
CA LYS A 44 8.74 5.06 9.18
C LYS A 44 10.12 5.10 9.85
N LEU A 45 11.13 4.58 9.16
CA LEU A 45 12.53 4.60 9.57
C LEU A 45 13.36 5.34 8.54
N PRO A 46 14.45 6.02 8.94
CA PRO A 46 15.38 6.61 7.99
C PRO A 46 15.92 5.57 7.00
N ILE A 47 15.99 5.96 5.74
CA ILE A 47 16.53 5.13 4.67
C ILE A 47 18.02 5.41 4.50
N ASP A 48 18.82 4.34 4.35
CA ASP A 48 20.23 4.46 4.00
C ASP A 48 20.36 4.80 2.51
N THR A 49 20.84 6.01 2.23
CA THR A 49 21.07 6.50 0.87
C THR A 49 22.53 6.43 0.43
N THR A 50 23.45 5.91 1.26
CA THR A 50 24.89 5.91 0.96
C THR A 50 25.24 5.18 -0.33
N GLN A 51 24.52 4.11 -0.66
CA GLN A 51 24.71 3.32 -1.88
C GLN A 51 23.90 3.81 -3.08
N ILE A 52 23.12 4.89 -2.91
CA ILE A 52 22.19 5.39 -3.91
C ILE A 52 22.79 6.61 -4.59
N GLN A 53 23.33 6.40 -5.78
CA GLN A 53 23.93 7.47 -6.56
C GLN A 53 22.91 8.05 -7.54
N ILE A 54 22.40 9.24 -7.23
CA ILE A 54 21.49 9.96 -8.14
C ILE A 54 22.33 10.64 -9.23
N PRO A 55 22.09 10.35 -10.53
CA PRO A 55 22.80 10.99 -11.62
C PRO A 55 22.71 12.53 -11.61
N LYS A 56 23.79 13.19 -12.06
CA LYS A 56 23.78 14.65 -12.25
C LYS A 56 22.64 15.07 -13.18
N GLY A 57 21.94 16.15 -12.82
CA GLY A 57 20.80 16.67 -13.58
C GLY A 57 19.44 16.06 -13.22
N ILE A 58 19.40 15.08 -12.32
CA ILE A 58 18.15 14.58 -11.75
C ILE A 58 17.83 15.35 -10.47
N GLN A 59 16.68 16.02 -10.46
CA GLN A 59 16.12 16.66 -9.27
C GLN A 59 14.93 15.85 -8.78
N LEU A 60 14.98 15.45 -7.51
CA LEU A 60 13.89 14.68 -6.89
C LEU A 60 12.68 15.58 -6.62
N ALA A 61 11.48 14.99 -6.68
CA ALA A 61 10.25 15.64 -6.26
C ALA A 61 10.26 15.90 -4.74
N ASP A 62 10.90 15.01 -3.99
CA ASP A 62 11.15 15.14 -2.55
C ASP A 62 12.65 14.89 -2.26
N PRO A 63 13.45 15.95 -2.03
CA PRO A 63 14.86 15.81 -1.65
C PRO A 63 15.08 15.09 -0.32
N ASN A 64 14.07 15.09 0.57
CA ASN A 64 14.14 14.54 1.92
C ASN A 64 13.42 13.19 2.04
N PHE A 65 13.15 12.50 0.92
CA PHE A 65 12.42 11.22 0.87
C PHE A 65 12.97 10.11 1.80
N HIS A 66 14.23 10.24 2.23
CA HIS A 66 14.92 9.31 3.10
C HIS A 66 14.64 9.54 4.59
N GLN A 67 14.03 10.66 4.95
CA GLN A 67 13.75 11.07 6.33
C GLN A 67 12.28 10.83 6.66
N PRO A 68 11.97 10.26 7.84
CA PRO A 68 10.58 10.13 8.27
C PRO A 68 9.86 11.47 8.35
N ALA A 69 8.81 11.65 7.54
CA ALA A 69 7.99 12.85 7.53
C ALA A 69 6.49 12.50 7.43
N PRO A 70 5.57 13.32 7.98
CA PRO A 70 4.15 13.12 7.79
C PRO A 70 3.75 13.30 6.32
N THR A 71 2.85 12.48 5.81
CA THR A 71 2.26 12.68 4.48
C THR A 71 1.16 13.73 4.57
N GLU A 72 1.36 14.84 3.87
CA GLU A 72 0.43 15.98 3.89
C GLU A 72 -0.65 15.88 2.81
N ILE A 73 -0.38 15.20 1.70
CA ILE A 73 -1.28 15.12 0.54
C ILE A 73 -1.26 13.70 -0.03
N LEU A 74 -2.46 13.13 -0.24
CA LEU A 74 -2.65 11.93 -1.04
C LEU A 74 -3.31 12.31 -2.37
N ILE A 75 -2.65 11.98 -3.48
CA ILE A 75 -3.11 12.32 -4.82
C ILE A 75 -3.99 11.19 -5.36
N GLY A 76 -5.23 11.54 -5.70
CA GLY A 76 -6.19 10.63 -6.30
C GLY A 76 -5.87 10.26 -7.75
N ALA A 77 -6.63 9.32 -8.30
CA ALA A 77 -6.46 8.85 -9.67
C ALA A 77 -6.75 9.93 -10.73
N ASP A 78 -7.53 10.95 -10.38
CA ASP A 78 -7.86 12.11 -11.19
C ASP A 78 -6.61 12.93 -11.57
N LEU A 79 -5.71 13.14 -10.61
CA LEU A 79 -4.47 13.88 -10.82
C LEU A 79 -3.27 12.98 -11.13
N PHE A 80 -3.29 11.73 -10.64
CA PHE A 80 -2.17 10.80 -10.76
C PHE A 80 -1.66 10.65 -12.20
N TRP A 81 -2.55 10.47 -13.17
CA TRP A 81 -2.16 10.26 -14.57
C TRP A 81 -1.61 11.52 -15.26
N LEU A 82 -1.99 12.70 -14.78
CA LEU A 82 -1.48 13.99 -15.27
C LEU A 82 -0.07 14.26 -14.73
N ILE A 83 0.18 13.84 -13.50
CA ILE A 83 1.41 14.10 -12.76
C ILE A 83 2.48 13.06 -13.09
N LEU A 84 2.12 11.78 -13.22
CA LEU A 84 3.09 10.72 -13.42
C LEU A 84 3.66 10.78 -14.84
N GLY A 85 4.96 11.04 -14.94
CA GLY A 85 5.67 11.04 -16.21
C GLY A 85 5.96 9.63 -16.70
N ARG A 86 6.45 9.51 -17.94
CA ARG A 86 6.71 8.23 -18.61
C ARG A 86 8.15 7.75 -18.47
N LYS A 87 9.10 8.64 -18.17
CA LYS A 87 10.53 8.30 -18.12
C LYS A 87 10.84 7.53 -16.84
N THR A 88 11.69 6.52 -16.98
CA THR A 88 12.25 5.76 -15.86
C THR A 88 13.76 5.69 -15.99
N HIS A 89 14.46 5.67 -14.86
CA HIS A 89 15.90 5.48 -14.82
C HIS A 89 16.25 4.48 -13.72
N SER A 90 17.03 3.45 -14.04
CA SER A 90 17.42 2.44 -13.06
C SER A 90 18.71 2.88 -12.35
N LEU A 91 18.75 2.83 -11.01
CA LEU A 91 19.97 3.13 -10.23
C LEU A 91 20.86 1.89 -10.03
N GLY A 92 20.52 0.77 -10.68
CA GLY A 92 21.23 -0.50 -10.59
C GLY A 92 20.26 -1.69 -10.49
N PRO A 93 20.75 -2.93 -10.66
CA PRO A 93 19.89 -4.12 -10.63
C PRO A 93 19.19 -4.35 -9.28
N THR A 94 19.86 -4.03 -8.18
CA THR A 94 19.37 -4.20 -6.81
C THR A 94 18.90 -2.89 -6.17
N ASN A 95 18.98 -1.79 -6.90
CA ASN A 95 18.69 -0.45 -6.40
C ASN A 95 17.29 0.02 -6.85
N PRO A 96 16.75 1.06 -6.19
CA PRO A 96 15.51 1.66 -6.61
C PRO A 96 15.55 2.20 -8.03
N LYS A 97 14.37 2.35 -8.62
CA LYS A 97 14.18 3.03 -9.90
C LYS A 97 13.70 4.44 -9.65
N LEU A 98 14.12 5.35 -10.51
CA LEU A 98 13.57 6.68 -10.62
C LEU A 98 12.43 6.67 -11.62
N ARG A 99 11.34 7.37 -11.30
CA ARG A 99 10.21 7.63 -12.18
C ARG A 99 10.01 9.13 -12.30
N SER A 100 9.97 9.65 -13.53
CA SER A 100 9.70 11.07 -13.74
C SER A 100 8.28 11.42 -13.31
N SER A 101 8.07 12.60 -12.76
CA SER A 101 6.77 13.23 -12.57
C SER A 101 6.85 14.71 -12.89
N GLN A 102 5.70 15.38 -12.98
CA GLN A 102 5.65 16.84 -13.14
C GLN A 102 6.29 17.59 -11.96
N PHE A 103 6.35 16.99 -10.77
CA PHE A 103 6.97 17.59 -9.59
C PHE A 103 8.47 17.31 -9.46
N GLY A 104 9.06 16.48 -10.32
CA GLY A 104 10.43 15.99 -10.20
C GLY A 104 10.50 14.46 -10.26
N TRP A 105 11.68 13.89 -10.02
CA TRP A 105 11.85 12.44 -10.03
C TRP A 105 11.45 11.81 -8.70
N ILE A 106 10.70 10.71 -8.76
CA ILE A 106 10.25 9.93 -7.62
C ILE A 106 11.11 8.67 -7.53
N ILE A 107 11.56 8.33 -6.33
CA ILE A 107 12.25 7.06 -6.06
C ILE A 107 11.22 5.98 -5.77
N SER A 108 11.35 4.83 -6.43
CA SER A 108 10.43 3.70 -6.32
C SER A 108 11.20 2.39 -6.32
N GLY A 109 11.01 1.58 -5.27
CA GLY A 109 11.62 0.27 -5.15
C GLY A 109 11.94 -0.08 -3.69
N SER A 110 12.52 -1.25 -3.49
CA SER A 110 13.00 -1.68 -2.18
C SER A 110 14.24 -0.87 -1.79
N MET A 111 14.31 -0.46 -0.53
CA MET A 111 15.41 0.33 0.04
C MET A 111 15.78 -0.23 1.41
N THR A 112 17.06 -0.10 1.78
CA THR A 112 17.57 -0.52 3.08
C THR A 112 17.41 0.58 4.11
N THR A 113 16.92 0.25 5.30
CA THR A 113 16.79 1.18 6.43
C THR A 113 18.06 1.24 7.26
N ILE A 114 18.36 2.40 7.86
CA ILE A 114 19.47 2.56 8.80
C ILE A 114 19.06 1.85 10.11
N ASN A 115 19.87 0.89 10.58
CA ASN A 115 19.71 0.06 11.81
C ASN A 115 18.79 -1.18 11.75
N THR A 116 19.10 -2.16 10.89
CA THR A 116 18.74 -3.57 11.16
C THR A 116 19.95 -4.36 11.67
N SER A 117 20.34 -4.12 12.92
CA SER A 117 21.24 -5.02 13.67
C SER A 117 20.55 -6.31 14.12
N HIS A 118 19.26 -6.50 13.84
CA HIS A 118 18.51 -7.68 14.21
C HIS A 118 17.84 -8.34 12.99
N LYS A 119 18.08 -9.65 12.85
CA LYS A 119 17.65 -10.58 11.79
C LYS A 119 16.12 -10.78 11.69
N ASN A 120 15.31 -9.76 11.92
CA ASN A 120 13.85 -9.86 11.76
C ASN A 120 13.45 -9.00 10.56
N ILE A 121 13.11 -9.67 9.46
CA ILE A 121 12.52 -9.05 8.27
C ILE A 121 11.21 -8.40 8.71
N THR A 122 11.22 -7.09 8.92
CA THR A 122 10.02 -6.32 9.26
C THR A 122 9.40 -5.84 7.96
N VAL A 123 8.24 -6.41 7.60
CA VAL A 123 7.45 -5.92 6.47
C VAL A 123 6.78 -4.61 6.90
N GLN A 124 7.18 -3.49 6.29
CA GLN A 124 6.60 -2.19 6.60
C GLN A 124 5.42 -1.89 5.67
N CYS A 125 4.22 -1.89 6.24
CA CYS A 125 3.02 -1.41 5.56
C CYS A 125 2.66 0.01 6.03
N ASN A 126 2.45 0.93 5.08
CA ASN A 126 1.92 2.26 5.36
C ASN A 126 0.41 2.21 5.08
N HIS A 127 -0.41 2.21 6.13
CA HIS A 127 -1.87 2.19 6.03
C HIS A 127 -2.40 3.62 6.17
N SER A 128 -3.30 4.03 5.28
CA SER A 128 -4.01 5.29 5.42
C SER A 128 -5.06 5.17 6.50
N ILE A 129 -5.01 6.04 7.52
CA ILE A 129 -5.88 5.96 8.69
C ILE A 129 -7.08 6.86 8.45
N ILE A 130 -8.16 6.30 7.92
CA ILE A 130 -9.43 7.03 7.86
C ILE A 130 -10.14 6.80 9.20
N SER A 131 -9.95 7.76 10.10
CA SER A 131 -10.61 7.93 11.41
C SER A 131 -10.04 7.21 12.63
N LYS A 132 -9.78 8.00 13.69
CA LYS A 132 -9.53 7.56 15.07
C LYS A 132 -10.86 7.38 15.81
N ARG A 133 -11.68 6.40 15.42
CA ARG A 133 -12.74 5.84 16.30
C ARG A 133 -12.38 4.38 16.60
N LEU A 134 -11.26 4.24 17.31
CA LEU A 134 -10.48 2.99 17.39
C LEU A 134 -11.19 1.80 18.06
N ASN A 135 -12.32 2.00 18.74
CA ASN A 135 -13.03 0.90 19.39
C ASN A 135 -14.27 0.44 18.61
N ASP A 136 -15.15 1.35 18.24
CA ASP A 136 -16.42 0.98 17.61
C ASP A 136 -16.21 0.44 16.18
N ASP A 137 -15.28 1.03 15.42
CA ASP A 137 -15.02 0.62 14.05
C ASP A 137 -14.24 -0.70 13.97
N TYR A 138 -13.34 -0.99 14.92
CA TYR A 138 -12.65 -2.27 15.00
C TYR A 138 -13.63 -3.42 15.27
N ILE A 139 -14.51 -3.24 16.25
CA ILE A 139 -15.55 -4.22 16.59
C ILE A 139 -16.49 -4.41 15.39
N LYS A 140 -16.85 -3.33 14.69
CA LYS A 140 -17.74 -3.38 13.52
C LYS A 140 -17.09 -4.10 12.34
N ILE A 141 -15.85 -3.77 11.98
CA ILE A 141 -15.11 -4.45 10.90
C ILE A 141 -14.96 -5.93 11.22
N HIS A 142 -14.59 -6.27 12.47
CA HIS A 142 -14.47 -7.66 12.88
C HIS A 142 -15.80 -8.41 12.73
N ASN A 143 -16.91 -7.81 13.18
CA ASN A 143 -18.23 -8.40 13.05
C ASN A 143 -18.70 -8.52 11.59
N ASP A 144 -18.40 -7.54 10.74
CA ASP A 144 -18.77 -7.55 9.33
C ASP A 144 -17.99 -8.63 8.56
N LEU A 145 -16.70 -8.82 8.87
CA LEU A 145 -15.89 -9.91 8.32
C LEU A 145 -16.39 -11.29 8.78
N THR A 146 -16.77 -11.42 10.05
CA THR A 146 -17.34 -12.67 10.58
C THR A 146 -18.65 -13.01 9.89
N LYS A 147 -19.54 -12.03 9.69
CA LYS A 147 -20.80 -12.22 8.96
C LYS A 147 -20.60 -12.54 7.49
N LEU A 148 -19.62 -11.92 6.82
CA LEU A 148 -19.27 -12.24 5.44
C LEU A 148 -18.84 -13.70 5.32
N ARG A 149 -18.01 -14.16 6.26
CA ARG A 149 -17.55 -15.55 6.32
C ARG A 149 -18.70 -16.54 6.57
N GLU A 150 -19.64 -16.19 7.44
CA GLU A 150 -20.85 -16.99 7.69
C GLU A 150 -21.79 -17.04 6.49
N LEU A 151 -21.89 -15.97 5.71
CA LEU A 151 -22.72 -15.90 4.49
C LEU A 151 -22.09 -16.66 3.30
N GLU A 152 -20.76 -16.76 3.26
CA GLU A 152 -20.03 -17.55 2.26
C GLU A 152 -19.96 -19.05 2.61
N GLU A 153 -20.25 -19.43 3.85
CA GLU A 153 -20.40 -20.83 4.24
C GLU A 153 -21.71 -21.40 3.68
N VAL A 154 -21.57 -22.14 2.56
CA VAL A 154 -22.64 -22.99 2.04
C VAL A 154 -23.08 -23.94 3.16
N PRO A 155 -24.40 -24.05 3.49
CA PRO A 155 -24.84 -24.95 4.54
C PRO A 155 -24.30 -26.35 4.26
N LEU A 156 -23.56 -26.90 5.23
CA LEU A 156 -23.00 -28.24 5.15
C LEU A 156 -24.12 -29.20 4.74
N ARG A 157 -24.10 -29.65 3.48
CA ARG A 157 -24.92 -30.80 3.07
C ARG A 157 -24.51 -31.93 4.01
N SER A 158 -25.46 -32.39 4.83
CA SER A 158 -25.22 -33.40 5.88
C SER A 158 -24.83 -34.78 5.32
N LYS A 159 -24.76 -34.93 4.00
CA LYS A 159 -24.29 -36.12 3.30
C LYS A 159 -23.35 -35.70 2.16
N LEU A 160 -22.06 -35.94 2.35
CA LEU A 160 -21.07 -35.91 1.25
C LEU A 160 -21.45 -37.01 0.27
N SER A 161 -21.57 -36.67 -1.02
CA SER A 161 -21.72 -37.66 -2.09
C SER A 161 -20.49 -38.57 -2.15
N GLU A 162 -20.64 -39.74 -2.76
CA GLU A 162 -19.53 -40.70 -2.91
C GLU A 162 -18.34 -40.08 -3.68
N SER A 163 -18.64 -39.19 -4.65
CA SER A 163 -17.62 -38.44 -5.39
C SER A 163 -16.89 -37.40 -4.53
N GLU A 164 -17.58 -36.74 -3.59
CA GLU A 164 -16.96 -35.77 -2.67
C GLU A 164 -16.13 -36.47 -1.60
N LYS A 165 -16.53 -37.66 -1.14
CA LYS A 165 -15.69 -38.49 -0.26
C LYS A 165 -14.41 -38.93 -0.98
N ALA A 166 -14.52 -39.38 -2.23
CA ALA A 166 -13.37 -39.77 -3.03
C ALA A 166 -12.42 -38.57 -3.27
N CYS A 167 -12.98 -37.40 -3.60
CA CYS A 167 -12.21 -36.17 -3.78
C CYS A 167 -11.52 -35.72 -2.48
N LYS A 168 -12.23 -35.75 -1.34
CA LYS A 168 -11.65 -35.41 -0.03
C LYS A 168 -10.56 -36.39 0.39
N SER A 169 -10.76 -37.69 0.19
CA SER A 169 -9.74 -38.71 0.47
C SER A 169 -8.51 -38.53 -0.43
N HIS A 170 -8.71 -38.25 -1.72
CA HIS A 170 -7.62 -37.97 -2.66
C HIS A 170 -6.83 -36.71 -2.26
N PHE A 171 -7.53 -35.63 -1.88
CA PHE A 171 -6.90 -34.41 -1.40
C PHE A 171 -6.13 -34.63 -0.09
N LEU A 172 -6.70 -35.37 0.88
CA LEU A 172 -6.02 -35.65 2.16
C LEU A 172 -4.83 -36.61 2.00
N SER A 173 -4.86 -37.51 1.01
CA SER A 173 -3.75 -38.43 0.76
C SER A 173 -2.62 -37.80 -0.03
N HIS A 174 -2.91 -36.83 -0.91
CA HIS A 174 -1.91 -36.22 -1.78
C HIS A 174 -1.48 -34.83 -1.32
N ILE A 175 -2.27 -34.11 -0.52
CA ILE A 175 -1.95 -32.73 -0.15
C ILE A 175 -1.63 -32.62 1.34
N PHE A 176 -0.36 -32.33 1.64
CA PHE A 176 0.09 -32.04 3.01
C PHE A 176 0.69 -30.64 3.12
N ARG A 177 0.63 -30.07 4.32
CA ARG A 177 1.12 -28.72 4.61
C ARG A 177 2.35 -28.80 5.53
N PRO A 178 3.58 -28.73 5.01
CA PRO A 178 4.78 -28.60 5.84
C PRO A 178 4.80 -27.27 6.62
N GLU A 179 5.70 -27.16 7.60
CA GLU A 179 5.87 -25.97 8.47
C GLU A 179 6.16 -24.66 7.71
N SER A 180 6.57 -24.74 6.44
CA SER A 180 6.70 -23.58 5.54
C SER A 180 5.36 -22.95 5.11
N GLY A 181 4.24 -23.58 5.47
CA GLY A 181 2.90 -23.02 5.35
C GLY A 181 2.28 -23.08 3.96
N ARG A 182 2.96 -23.68 2.97
CA ARG A 182 2.42 -23.90 1.61
C ARG A 182 1.98 -25.36 1.45
N PHE A 183 0.82 -25.58 0.85
CA PHE A 183 0.34 -26.92 0.55
C PHE A 183 1.18 -27.51 -0.59
N LEU A 184 1.65 -28.74 -0.40
CA LEU A 184 2.41 -29.50 -1.40
C LEU A 184 1.60 -30.75 -1.77
N GLU A 185 1.64 -31.10 -3.06
CA GLU A 185 1.07 -32.32 -3.61
C GLU A 185 2.18 -33.40 -3.68
N SER A 186 1.88 -34.59 -3.18
CA SER A 186 2.75 -35.78 -3.18
C SER A 186 2.62 -36.59 -4.46
#